data_AF-A0A963WDI5-F1
#
_entry.id   AF-A0A963WDI5-F1
#
_cell.length_a   1.000
_cell.length_b   1.000
_cell.length_c   1.000
_cell.angle_alpha   90.00
_cell.angle_beta   90.00
_cell.angle_gamma   90.00
#
_symmetry.space_group_name_H-M   'P 1'
#
loop_
_entity.id
_entity.type
_entity.pdbx_description
1 polymer ?
#
loop_
_entity_poly.entity_id
_entity_poly.type
_entity_poly.pdbx_seq_one_letter_code
_entity_poly.pdbx_strand_id
1 'polypeptide(L)'
;VHGPVPLAIWRDGRHLWRGSAVPMQTQLSGAAPLSVVMAVETSAQDAFLTSLGLTLAAYVLLATLACGIAFTLVLRRANAPPPAAAPPRTEPPLD
;
A
#
# COMPACT_ATOMS: atom_id res chain seq x y z
N VAL A 1 -25.72 30.96 -5.51
CA VAL A 1 -24.79 30.04 -4.84
C VAL A 1 -23.79 29.57 -5.88
N HIS A 2 -22.58 30.13 -5.90
CA HIS A 2 -21.51 29.60 -6.75
C HIS A 2 -21.01 28.30 -6.11
N GLY A 3 -21.10 27.20 -6.85
CA GLY A 3 -20.55 25.92 -6.41
C GLY A 3 -19.03 26.00 -6.20
N PRO A 4 -18.44 25.02 -5.51
CA PRO A 4 -16.99 25.00 -5.29
C PRO A 4 -16.27 25.05 -6.64
N VAL A 5 -15.28 25.94 -6.75
CA VAL A 5 -14.43 26.00 -7.94
C VAL A 5 -13.69 24.67 -8.08
N PRO A 6 -13.73 24.03 -9.26
CA PRO A 6 -13.07 22.75 -9.46
C PRO A 6 -11.57 22.86 -9.20
N LEU A 7 -11.03 21.93 -8.41
CA LEU A 7 -9.59 21.78 -8.26
C LEU A 7 -9.01 21.27 -9.59
N ALA A 8 -8.10 22.04 -10.18
CA ALA A 8 -7.29 21.61 -11.29
C ALA A 8 -6.07 20.85 -10.76
N ILE A 9 -5.77 19.73 -11.42
CA ILE A 9 -4.52 18.98 -11.21
C ILE A 9 -3.76 19.03 -12.51
N TRP A 10 -2.51 19.48 -12.47
CA TRP A 10 -1.65 19.49 -13.65
C TRP A 10 -0.24 19.10 -13.26
N ARG A 11 0.54 18.71 -14.27
CA ARG A 11 1.92 18.27 -14.09
C ARG A 11 2.83 19.19 -14.89
N ASP A 12 3.89 19.63 -14.26
CA ASP A 12 4.94 20.43 -14.88
C ASP A 12 6.30 19.76 -14.61
N GLY A 13 6.77 19.00 -15.60
CA GLY A 13 7.93 18.13 -15.46
C GLY A 13 7.79 17.10 -14.34
N ARG A 14 8.60 17.27 -13.27
CA ARG A 14 8.59 16.42 -12.08
C ARG A 14 7.64 16.91 -10.98
N HIS A 15 7.11 18.12 -11.13
CA HIS A 15 6.25 18.73 -10.14
C HIS A 15 4.79 18.39 -10.45
N LEU A 16 4.07 17.91 -9.44
CA LEU A 16 2.63 17.72 -9.50
C LEU A 16 1.99 18.89 -8.78
N TRP A 17 1.08 19.59 -9.43
CA TRP A 17 0.43 20.77 -8.88
C TRP A 17 -1.07 20.52 -8.71
N ARG A 18 -1.61 21.04 -7.61
CA ARG A 18 -3.05 21.14 -7.37
C ARG A 18 -3.40 22.59 -7.10
N GLY A 19 -4.42 23.10 -7.77
CA GLY A 19 -4.79 24.49 -7.63
C GLY A 19 -6.24 24.80 -7.95
N SER A 20 -6.67 25.99 -7.55
CA SER A 20 -8.01 26.51 -7.82
C SER A 20 -7.94 28.03 -7.99
N ALA A 21 -8.93 28.57 -8.71
CA ALA A 21 -9.04 30.00 -8.96
C ALA A 21 -10.41 30.51 -8.49
N VAL A 22 -10.43 31.29 -7.40
CA VAL A 22 -11.68 31.78 -6.82
C VAL A 22 -11.90 33.24 -7.25
N PRO A 23 -13.01 33.56 -7.93
CA PRO A 23 -13.37 34.93 -8.20
C PRO A 23 -13.79 35.62 -6.89
N MET A 24 -13.14 36.71 -6.57
CA MET A 24 -13.44 37.58 -5.44
C MET A 24 -14.27 38.76 -5.95
N GLN A 25 -15.48 38.89 -5.42
CA GLN A 25 -16.32 40.05 -5.75
C GLN A 25 -15.70 41.30 -5.15
N THR A 26 -15.51 42.32 -5.97
CA THR A 26 -15.01 43.62 -5.52
C THR A 26 -16.20 44.47 -5.11
N GLN A 27 -16.08 45.24 -4.03
CA GLN A 27 -17.13 46.17 -3.60
C GLN A 27 -17.13 47.49 -4.39
N LEU A 28 -16.21 47.63 -5.36
CA LEU A 28 -16.14 48.77 -6.25
C LEU A 28 -17.06 48.55 -7.46
N SER A 29 -18.12 49.35 -7.52
CA SER A 29 -19.04 49.35 -8.66
C SER A 29 -18.28 49.70 -9.95
N GLY A 30 -18.36 48.81 -10.94
CA GLY A 30 -17.68 48.97 -12.23
C GLY A 30 -16.26 48.39 -12.33
N ALA A 31 -15.69 47.84 -11.25
CA ALA A 31 -14.38 47.19 -11.30
C ALA A 31 -14.47 45.76 -11.86
N ALA A 32 -13.43 45.35 -12.61
CA ALA A 32 -13.30 43.98 -13.07
C ALA A 32 -13.19 43.01 -11.86
N PRO A 33 -13.77 41.80 -11.95
CA PRO A 33 -13.65 40.80 -10.88
C PRO A 33 -12.19 40.39 -10.69
N LEU A 34 -11.72 40.41 -9.44
CA LEU A 34 -10.40 39.90 -9.08
C LEU A 34 -10.49 38.39 -8.93
N SER A 35 -9.48 37.64 -9.38
CA SER A 35 -9.38 36.21 -9.13
C SER A 35 -8.18 35.91 -8.26
N VAL A 36 -8.39 35.14 -7.20
CA VAL A 36 -7.31 34.60 -6.37
C VAL A 36 -6.98 33.21 -6.88
N VAL A 37 -5.75 33.03 -7.32
CA VAL A 37 -5.24 31.73 -7.79
C VAL A 37 -4.33 31.15 -6.71
N MET A 38 -4.63 29.92 -6.30
CA MET A 38 -3.79 29.15 -5.39
C MET A 38 -3.30 27.89 -6.10
N ALA A 39 -2.00 27.63 -6.01
CA ALA A 39 -1.36 26.42 -6.52
C ALA A 39 -0.44 25.87 -5.43
N VAL A 40 -0.57 24.58 -5.15
CA VAL A 40 0.26 23.85 -4.18
C VAL A 40 0.94 22.70 -4.90
N GLU A 41 2.23 22.55 -4.66
CA GLU A 41 2.98 21.42 -5.16
C GLU A 41 2.72 20.19 -4.28
N THR A 42 2.27 19.10 -4.89
CA THR A 42 1.91 17.85 -4.21
C THR A 42 2.79 16.67 -4.64
N SER A 43 3.93 16.94 -5.29
CA SER A 43 4.86 15.92 -5.79
C SER A 43 5.38 15.00 -4.67
N ALA A 44 5.77 15.57 -3.53
CA ALA A 44 6.29 14.82 -2.40
C ALA A 44 5.22 13.90 -1.77
N GLN A 45 3.97 14.36 -1.71
CA GLN A 45 2.85 13.59 -1.17
C GLN A 45 2.51 12.41 -2.07
N ASP A 46 2.50 12.64 -3.39
CA ASP A 46 2.24 11.60 -4.39
C ASP A 46 3.35 10.53 -4.39
N ALA A 47 4.61 10.95 -4.31
CA ALA A 47 5.75 10.04 -4.20
C ALA A 47 5.70 9.20 -2.91
N PHE A 48 5.31 9.80 -1.79
CA PHE A 48 5.13 9.10 -0.52
C PHE A 48 3.99 8.07 -0.58
N LEU A 49 2.83 8.43 -1.12
CA LEU A 49 1.71 7.49 -1.24
C LEU A 49 2.05 6.32 -2.16
N THR A 50 2.80 6.59 -3.23
CA THR A 50 3.30 5.54 -4.14
C THR A 50 4.25 4.58 -3.43
N SER A 51 5.25 5.10 -2.70
CA SER A 51 6.21 4.26 -1.98
C SER A 51 5.58 3.48 -0.83
N LEU A 52 4.63 4.11 -0.12
CA LEU A 52 3.83 3.46 0.93
C LEU A 52 3.02 2.31 0.35
N GLY A 53 2.33 2.52 -0.78
CA GLY A 53 1.55 1.49 -1.45
C GLY A 53 2.41 0.29 -1.87
N LEU A 54 3.59 0.55 -2.45
CA LEU A 54 4.53 -0.50 -2.82
C LEU A 54 5.05 -1.28 -1.60
N THR A 55 5.38 -0.58 -0.53
CA THR A 55 5.87 -1.20 0.72
C THR A 55 4.80 -2.08 1.34
N LEU A 56 3.56 -1.61 1.39
CA LEU A 56 2.43 -2.37 1.92
C LEU A 56 2.16 -3.63 1.07
N ALA A 57 2.18 -3.49 -0.26
CA ALA A 57 2.01 -4.63 -1.17
C ALA A 57 3.10 -5.68 -0.97
N ALA A 58 4.37 -5.26 -0.87
CA ALA A 58 5.50 -6.17 -0.60
C ALA A 58 5.34 -6.88 0.74
N TYR A 59 4.91 -6.17 1.79
CA TYR A 59 4.68 -6.75 3.10
C TYR A 59 3.57 -7.80 3.08
N VAL A 60 2.43 -7.51 2.45
CA VAL A 60 1.31 -8.46 2.31
C VAL A 60 1.75 -9.70 1.53
N LEU A 61 2.52 -9.53 0.46
CA LEU A 61 3.03 -10.63 -0.34
C LEU A 61 3.98 -11.53 0.47
N LEU A 62 4.90 -10.93 1.24
CA LEU A 62 5.80 -11.66 2.13
C LEU A 62 5.03 -12.41 3.22
N ALA A 63 4.05 -11.78 3.87
CA ALA A 63 3.21 -12.41 4.88
C ALA A 63 2.44 -13.61 4.30
N THR A 64 1.89 -13.43 3.10
CA THR A 64 1.17 -14.50 2.38
C THR A 64 2.08 -15.67 2.06
N LEU A 65 3.29 -15.38 1.56
CA LEU A 65 4.30 -16.40 1.26
C LEU A 65 4.72 -17.16 2.52
N ALA A 66 5.01 -16.44 3.61
CA ALA A 66 5.37 -17.04 4.89
C ALA A 66 4.25 -17.93 5.43
N CYS A 67 3.00 -17.50 5.33
CA CYS A 67 1.85 -18.29 5.71
C CYS A 67 1.73 -19.57 4.85
N GLY A 68 1.88 -19.46 3.54
CA GLY A 68 1.87 -20.61 2.62
C GLY A 68 2.98 -21.63 2.92
N ILE A 69 4.19 -21.15 3.23
CA ILE A 69 5.33 -22.00 3.64
C ILE A 69 5.03 -22.69 4.97
N ALA A 70 4.57 -21.95 5.98
CA ALA A 70 4.24 -22.51 7.28
C ALA A 70 3.16 -23.60 7.14
N PHE A 71 2.10 -23.32 6.36
CA PHE A 71 1.02 -24.26 6.11
C PHE A 71 1.51 -25.55 5.44
N THR A 72 2.37 -25.43 4.41
CA THR A 72 2.95 -26.60 3.74
C THR A 72 3.87 -27.40 4.65
N LEU A 73 4.66 -26.77 5.51
CA LEU A 73 5.51 -27.46 6.48
C LEU A 73 4.67 -28.23 7.52
N VAL A 74 3.59 -27.63 8.00
CA VAL A 74 2.65 -28.28 8.93
C VAL A 74 2.01 -29.51 8.28
N LEU A 75 1.51 -29.37 7.05
CA LEU A 75 0.95 -30.48 6.28
C LEU A 75 1.95 -31.62 6.07
N ARG A 76 3.20 -31.29 5.73
CA ARG A 76 4.27 -32.28 5.57
C ARG A 76 4.56 -33.03 6.86
N ARG A 77 4.55 -32.33 8.01
CA ARG A 77 4.74 -32.97 9.32
C ARG A 77 3.56 -33.86 9.70
N ALA A 78 2.33 -33.42 9.43
CA ALA A 78 1.13 -34.21 9.71
C ALA A 78 1.07 -35.50 8.87
N ASN A 79 1.58 -35.46 7.65
CA ASN A 79 1.60 -36.60 6.72
C ASN A 79 2.90 -37.42 6.79
N ALA A 80 3.78 -37.18 7.77
CA ALA A 80 5.01 -37.94 7.89
C ALA A 80 4.68 -39.41 8.22
N PRO A 81 5.28 -40.39 7.51
CA PRO A 81 5.06 -41.80 7.81
C PRO A 81 5.53 -42.10 9.24
N PRO A 82 4.87 -43.03 9.96
CA PRO A 82 5.30 -43.42 11.29
C PRO A 82 6.74 -43.92 11.24
N PRO A 83 7.57 -43.59 12.26
CA PRO A 83 8.95 -44.07 12.30
C PRO A 83 8.95 -45.60 12.18
N ALA A 84 9.87 -46.13 11.37
CA ALA A 84 10.00 -47.56 11.15
C ALA A 84 10.04 -48.29 12.51
N ALA A 85 9.20 -49.33 12.65
CA ALA A 85 9.16 -50.14 13.86
C ALA A 85 10.57 -50.56 14.24
N ALA A 86 10.96 -50.33 15.50
CA ALA A 86 12.27 -50.73 16.00
C ALA A 86 12.49 -52.22 15.71
N PRO A 87 13.69 -52.64 15.25
CA PRO A 87 13.96 -54.05 15.00
C PRO A 87 13.68 -54.85 16.28
N PRO A 88 13.10 -56.06 16.16
CA PRO A 88 12.77 -56.88 17.31
C PRO A 88 14.03 -57.05 18.16
N ARG A 89 13.94 -56.74 19.46
CA ARG A 89 14.99 -57.08 20.42
C ARG A 89 15.21 -58.58 20.33
N THR A 90 16.38 -58.99 19.84
CA THR A 90 16.87 -60.35 20.02
C THR A 90 17.15 -60.50 21.52
N GLU A 91 16.21 -61.09 22.25
CA GLU A 91 16.49 -61.58 23.58
C GLU A 91 17.55 -62.68 23.47
N PRO A 92 18.64 -62.60 24.24
CA PRO A 92 19.66 -63.65 24.24
C PRO A 92 19.02 -64.95 24.76
N PRO A 93 19.43 -66.12 24.22
CA PRO A 93 18.93 -67.40 24.69
C PRO A 93 19.24 -67.56 26.19
N LEU A 94 18.23 -67.99 26.96
CA LEU A 94 18.45 -68.47 28.33
C LEU A 94 19.22 -69.79 28.24
N ASP A 95 20.43 -69.80 28.79
CA ASP A 95 21.17 -71.02 29.14
C ASP A 95 20.55 -71.72 30.37
#